data_AF-A0A3D0THV0-F1
#
_entry.id   AF-A0A3D0THV0-F1
#
_cell.length_a   1.000
_cell.length_b   1.000
_cell.length_c   1.000
_cell.angle_alpha   90.00
_cell.angle_beta   90.00
_cell.angle_gamma   90.00
#
_symmetry.space_group_name_H-M   'P 1'
#
loop_
_entity.id
_entity.type
_entity.pdbx_description
1 polymer ?
#
loop_
_entity_poly.entity_id
_entity_poly.type
_entity_poly.pdbx_seq_one_letter_code
_entity_poly.pdbx_strand_id
1 'polypeptide(L)'
;MKFSKKLLNQCQEFVKSNLSEWRMLDADSSVMLVTSLIVGIGSGLGAVLFRRLIEWFQSLAYRDISGLLTEWYPLHLILIPALGGAIVGPLVYYFAREAKGHGVPEVMEALELRGGKIRPRVVIVKSLASSVCIASG
;
A
#
# COMPACT_ATOMS: atom_id res chain seq x y z
N MET A 1 20.45 -0.61 59.43
CA MET A 1 19.12 -0.24 58.87
C MET A 1 19.13 0.89 57.82
N LYS A 2 20.29 1.35 57.29
CA LYS A 2 20.37 2.44 56.29
C LYS A 2 20.29 1.99 54.82
N PHE A 3 20.59 0.73 54.54
CA PHE A 3 20.70 0.20 53.17
C PHE A 3 19.34 0.02 52.46
N SER A 4 18.33 -0.49 53.19
CA SER A 4 16.97 -0.72 52.65
C SER A 4 16.28 0.59 52.20
N LYS A 5 16.46 1.70 52.93
CA LYS A 5 15.89 3.01 52.56
C LYS A 5 16.50 3.59 51.28
N LYS A 6 17.78 3.30 51.00
CA LYS A 6 18.47 3.79 49.78
C LYS A 6 17.94 3.09 48.54
N LEU A 7 17.69 1.77 48.63
CA LEU A 7 17.09 0.96 47.56
C LEU A 7 15.65 1.38 47.25
N LEU A 8 14.85 1.64 48.29
CA LEU A 8 13.49 2.16 48.14
C LEU A 8 13.46 3.51 47.42
N ASN A 9 14.32 4.45 47.82
CA ASN A 9 14.38 5.77 47.16
C ASN A 9 14.85 5.67 45.70
N GLN A 10 15.80 4.77 45.38
CA GLN A 10 16.23 4.53 44.00
C GLN A 10 15.11 3.95 43.12
N CYS A 11 14.32 3.01 43.66
CA CYS A 11 13.13 2.50 42.97
C CYS A 11 12.07 3.58 42.77
N GLN A 12 11.85 4.45 43.75
CA GLN A 12 10.86 5.52 43.62
C GLN A 12 11.27 6.54 42.55
N GLU A 13 12.54 6.92 42.44
CA GLU A 13 12.98 7.84 41.37
C GLU A 13 12.91 7.21 39.98
N PHE A 14 13.25 5.92 39.84
CA PHE A 14 13.12 5.19 38.57
C PHE A 14 11.66 5.06 38.12
N VAL A 15 10.75 4.79 39.06
CA VAL A 15 9.31 4.75 38.77
C VAL A 15 8.79 6.14 38.39
N LYS A 16 9.26 7.20 39.07
CA LYS A 16 8.85 8.59 38.79
C LYS A 16 9.36 9.10 37.44
N SER A 17 10.57 8.71 37.00
CA SER A 17 11.12 9.10 35.71
C SER A 17 10.37 8.44 34.54
N ASN A 18 10.01 7.16 34.67
CA ASN A 18 9.16 6.48 33.69
C ASN A 18 7.76 7.11 33.65
N LEU A 19 7.14 7.39 34.80
CA LEU A 19 5.79 7.99 34.88
C LEU A 19 5.67 9.36 34.22
N SER A 20 6.73 10.18 34.20
CA SER A 20 6.72 11.45 33.45
C SER A 20 6.77 11.27 31.94
N GLU A 21 7.37 10.18 31.45
CA GLU A 21 7.46 9.82 30.04
C GLU A 21 6.09 9.39 29.49
N TRP A 22 5.33 8.60 30.27
CA TRP A 22 3.94 8.23 29.95
C TRP A 22 2.98 9.43 29.92
N ARG A 23 3.28 10.52 30.64
CA ARG A 23 2.39 11.68 30.79
C ARG A 23 2.55 12.76 29.71
N MET A 24 3.64 12.72 28.92
CA MET A 24 3.80 13.56 27.71
C MET A 24 3.17 12.90 26.46
N LEU A 25 2.77 11.64 26.57
CA LEU A 25 2.21 10.83 25.49
C LEU A 25 0.67 11.00 25.32
N ASP A 26 -0.05 11.70 26.20
CA ASP A 26 -1.52 11.64 26.19
C ASP A 26 -2.19 12.31 24.97
N ALA A 27 -1.65 13.44 24.47
CA ALA A 27 -2.19 14.10 23.28
C ALA A 27 -1.58 13.54 21.98
N ASP A 28 -0.25 13.44 21.90
CA ASP A 28 0.45 12.99 20.69
C ASP A 28 0.23 11.49 20.40
N SER A 29 0.15 10.63 21.42
CA SER A 29 -0.18 9.21 21.20
C SER A 29 -1.62 9.03 20.76
N SER A 30 -2.55 9.83 21.29
CA SER A 30 -3.94 9.80 20.83
C SER A 30 -4.03 10.16 19.35
N VAL A 31 -3.28 11.17 18.89
CA VAL A 31 -3.21 11.54 17.46
C VAL A 31 -2.57 10.41 16.62
N MET A 32 -1.49 9.79 17.08
CA MET A 32 -0.85 8.65 16.38
C MET A 32 -1.76 7.42 16.31
N LEU A 33 -2.52 7.13 17.38
CA LEU A 33 -3.47 6.02 17.42
C LEU A 33 -4.64 6.26 16.47
N VAL A 34 -5.22 7.46 16.48
CA VAL A 34 -6.32 7.80 15.59
C VAL A 34 -5.86 7.81 14.12
N THR A 35 -4.69 8.38 13.83
CA THR A 35 -4.17 8.42 12.45
C THR A 35 -3.78 7.03 11.94
N SER A 36 -3.14 6.18 12.75
CA SER A 36 -2.82 4.80 12.36
C SER A 36 -4.08 3.96 12.12
N LEU A 37 -5.14 4.16 12.91
CA LEU A 37 -6.43 3.52 12.68
C LEU A 37 -7.04 3.94 11.33
N ILE A 38 -7.03 5.24 11.03
CA ILE A 38 -7.53 5.78 9.75
C ILE A 38 -6.73 5.21 8.58
N VAL A 39 -5.40 5.18 8.69
CA VAL A 39 -4.52 4.63 7.64
C VAL A 39 -4.74 3.12 7.46
N GLY A 40 -4.91 2.36 8.55
CA GLY A 40 -5.21 0.93 8.52
C GLY A 40 -6.53 0.62 7.82
N ILE A 41 -7.60 1.33 8.18
CA ILE A 41 -8.91 1.17 7.53
C ILE A 41 -8.83 1.58 6.05
N GLY A 42 -8.20 2.72 5.75
CA GLY A 42 -8.06 3.23 4.38
C GLY A 42 -7.28 2.28 3.47
N SER A 43 -6.14 1.78 3.94
CA SER A 43 -5.31 0.80 3.20
C SER A 43 -6.01 -0.55 3.03
N GLY A 44 -6.73 -1.03 4.05
CA GLY A 44 -7.52 -2.25 3.96
C GLY A 44 -8.64 -2.16 2.92
N LEU A 45 -9.40 -1.06 2.92
CA LEU A 45 -10.42 -0.79 1.89
C LEU A 45 -9.79 -0.65 0.49
N GLY A 46 -8.64 0.02 0.40
CA GLY A 46 -7.87 0.13 -0.83
C GLY A 46 -7.44 -1.24 -1.39
N ALA A 47 -7.02 -2.17 -0.53
CA ALA A 47 -6.65 -3.52 -0.93
C ALA A 47 -7.85 -4.32 -1.46
N VAL A 48 -9.01 -4.22 -0.79
CA VAL A 48 -10.26 -4.86 -1.25
C VAL A 48 -10.70 -4.30 -2.60
N LEU A 49 -10.64 -2.97 -2.76
CA LEU A 49 -10.93 -2.30 -4.03
C LEU A 49 -9.99 -2.80 -5.13
N PHE A 50 -8.68 -2.81 -4.88
CA PHE A 50 -7.68 -3.28 -5.84
C PHE A 50 -7.93 -4.74 -6.27
N ARG A 51 -8.27 -5.61 -5.32
CA ARG A 51 -8.63 -7.00 -5.63
C ARG A 51 -9.88 -7.09 -6.49
N ARG A 52 -10.91 -6.29 -6.20
CA ARG A 52 -12.13 -6.24 -7.03
C ARG A 52 -11.84 -5.74 -8.45
N LEU A 53 -10.91 -4.81 -8.60
CA LEU A 53 -10.46 -4.35 -9.93
C LEU A 53 -9.82 -5.50 -10.72
N ILE A 54 -8.94 -6.29 -10.09
CA ILE A 54 -8.31 -7.45 -10.75
C ILE A 54 -9.38 -8.42 -11.21
N GLU A 55 -10.31 -8.81 -10.34
CA GLU A 55 -11.40 -9.73 -10.67
C GLU A 55 -12.26 -9.22 -11.84
N TRP A 56 -12.53 -7.91 -11.87
CA TRP A 56 -13.29 -7.28 -12.96
C TRP A 56 -12.54 -7.37 -14.30
N PHE A 57 -11.27 -6.95 -14.35
CA PHE A 57 -10.46 -7.06 -15.56
C PHE A 57 -10.25 -8.51 -16.00
N GLN A 58 -10.07 -9.42 -15.05
CA GLN A 58 -9.87 -10.83 -15.33
C GLN A 58 -11.14 -11.45 -15.92
N SER A 59 -12.32 -11.08 -15.40
CA SER A 59 -13.60 -11.51 -15.99
C SER A 59 -13.79 -10.95 -17.40
N LEU A 60 -13.42 -9.69 -17.66
CA LEU A 60 -13.50 -9.10 -19.00
C LEU A 60 -12.57 -9.85 -19.98
N ALA A 61 -11.34 -10.14 -19.55
CA ALA A 61 -10.32 -10.78 -20.37
C ALA A 61 -10.61 -12.27 -20.65
N TYR A 62 -11.03 -13.02 -19.64
CA TYR A 62 -11.19 -14.48 -19.75
C TYR A 62 -12.63 -14.94 -19.92
N ARG A 63 -13.64 -14.10 -19.69
CA ARG A 63 -15.06 -14.50 -19.84
C ARG A 63 -15.64 -13.96 -21.14
N ASP A 64 -15.40 -12.69 -21.46
CA ASP A 64 -15.95 -12.06 -22.67
C ASP A 64 -15.06 -12.32 -23.89
N ILE A 65 -13.74 -12.09 -23.77
CA ILE A 65 -12.82 -12.21 -24.91
C ILE A 65 -12.49 -13.66 -25.24
N SER A 66 -12.27 -14.53 -24.23
CA SER A 66 -12.01 -15.95 -24.49
C SER A 66 -13.24 -16.71 -25.02
N GLY A 67 -14.45 -16.29 -24.62
CA GLY A 67 -15.71 -16.87 -25.10
C GLY A 67 -16.00 -16.59 -26.58
N LEU A 68 -15.41 -15.54 -27.15
CA LEU A 68 -15.50 -15.23 -28.59
C LEU A 68 -14.41 -15.93 -29.41
N LEU A 69 -13.34 -16.40 -28.76
CA LEU A 69 -12.14 -16.98 -29.38
C LEU A 69 -12.01 -18.49 -29.14
N THR A 70 -13.09 -19.16 -28.73
CA THR A 70 -13.12 -20.60 -28.40
C THR A 70 -12.67 -21.48 -29.58
N GLU A 71 -12.84 -21.00 -30.81
CA GLU A 71 -12.41 -21.65 -32.06
C GLU A 71 -10.88 -21.54 -32.33
N TRP A 72 -10.16 -20.67 -31.61
CA TRP A 72 -8.72 -20.37 -31.83
C TRP A 72 -7.83 -20.84 -30.66
N TYR A 73 -8.14 -22.01 -30.09
CA TYR A 73 -7.27 -22.65 -29.12
C TYR A 73 -5.90 -22.98 -29.77
N PRO A 74 -4.73 -22.56 -29.24
CA PRO A 74 -4.43 -21.97 -27.92
C PRO A 74 -3.97 -20.49 -27.94
N LEU A 75 -4.18 -19.76 -29.04
CA LEU A 75 -3.61 -18.42 -29.26
C LEU A 75 -4.14 -17.37 -28.27
N HIS A 76 -5.35 -17.54 -27.74
CA HIS A 76 -5.93 -16.61 -26.77
C HIS A 76 -5.08 -16.45 -25.50
N LEU A 77 -4.35 -17.48 -25.08
CA LEU A 77 -3.48 -17.43 -23.87
C LEU A 77 -2.29 -16.50 -24.05
N ILE A 78 -1.87 -16.25 -25.28
CA ILE A 78 -0.76 -15.34 -25.61
C ILE A 78 -1.31 -13.97 -25.98
N LEU A 79 -2.45 -13.93 -26.68
CA LEU A 79 -3.04 -12.69 -27.15
C LEU A 79 -3.55 -11.81 -26.00
N ILE A 80 -4.13 -12.42 -24.95
CA ILE A 80 -4.67 -11.68 -23.80
C ILE A 80 -3.56 -10.95 -23.01
N PRO A 81 -2.45 -11.60 -22.59
CA PRO A 81 -1.30 -10.91 -21.99
C PRO A 81 -0.68 -9.86 -22.92
N ALA A 82 -0.57 -10.14 -24.22
CA ALA A 82 -0.03 -9.19 -25.20
C ALA A 82 -0.88 -7.91 -25.29
N LEU A 83 -2.21 -8.05 -25.33
CA LEU A 83 -3.13 -6.92 -25.31
C LEU A 83 -3.10 -6.18 -23.96
N GLY A 84 -3.04 -6.91 -22.85
CA GLY A 84 -2.88 -6.33 -21.51
C GLY A 84 -1.63 -5.45 -21.43
N GLY A 85 -0.48 -5.98 -21.87
CA GLY A 85 0.77 -5.22 -21.95
C GLY A 85 0.72 -4.03 -22.92
N ALA A 86 0.05 -4.19 -24.06
CA ALA A 86 -0.14 -3.13 -25.05
C ALA A 86 -1.02 -1.99 -24.54
N ILE A 87 -1.95 -2.25 -23.62
CA ILE A 87 -2.77 -1.22 -22.96
C ILE A 87 -1.99 -0.56 -21.81
N VAL A 88 -1.31 -1.36 -20.99
CA VAL A 88 -0.57 -0.87 -19.81
C VAL A 88 0.60 0.02 -20.21
N GLY A 89 1.31 -0.29 -21.32
CA GLY A 89 2.45 0.48 -21.80
C GLY A 89 2.14 1.98 -22.04
N PRO A 90 1.18 2.31 -22.93
CA PRO A 90 0.71 3.68 -23.15
C PRO A 90 0.12 4.31 -21.90
N LEU A 91 -0.65 3.56 -21.11
CA LEU A 91 -1.27 4.07 -19.87
C LEU A 91 -0.20 4.63 -18.92
N VAL A 92 0.86 3.87 -18.65
CA VAL A 92 1.95 4.30 -17.79
C VAL A 92 2.78 5.40 -18.46
N TYR A 93 3.02 5.31 -19.77
CA TYR A 93 3.83 6.28 -20.49
C TYR A 93 3.22 7.68 -20.53
N TYR A 94 1.90 7.79 -20.75
CA TYR A 94 1.22 9.07 -20.89
C TYR A 94 0.74 9.65 -19.55
N PHE A 95 0.20 8.82 -18.64
CA PHE A 95 -0.44 9.34 -17.42
C PHE A 95 0.51 9.48 -16.23
N ALA A 96 1.49 8.58 -16.08
CA ALA A 96 2.43 8.65 -14.98
C ALA A 96 3.76 7.96 -15.33
N ARG A 97 4.67 8.69 -15.99
CA ARG A 97 6.06 8.22 -16.18
C ARG A 97 6.76 7.93 -14.85
N GLU A 98 6.37 8.65 -13.79
CA GLU A 98 6.81 8.46 -12.40
C GLU A 98 6.27 7.17 -11.76
N ALA A 99 5.24 6.53 -12.34
CA ALA A 99 4.74 5.25 -11.85
C ALA A 99 5.61 4.05 -12.29
N LYS A 100 6.59 4.29 -13.20
CA LYS A 100 7.56 3.29 -13.61
C LYS A 100 8.52 2.97 -12.47
N GLY A 101 8.59 1.70 -12.09
CA GLY A 101 9.47 1.22 -11.02
C GLY A 101 8.71 0.42 -9.96
N HIS A 102 9.45 -0.04 -8.95
CA HIS A 102 8.87 -0.81 -7.85
C HIS A 102 8.26 0.10 -6.80
N GLY A 103 7.02 -0.16 -6.40
CA GLY A 103 6.31 0.70 -5.46
C GLY A 103 7.00 0.87 -4.11
N VAL A 104 7.83 -0.10 -3.67
CA VAL A 104 8.47 -0.06 -2.35
C VAL A 104 9.57 1.01 -2.27
N PRO A 105 10.59 1.04 -3.17
CA PRO A 105 11.60 2.10 -3.14
C PRO A 105 11.05 3.51 -3.34
N GLU A 106 10.00 3.71 -4.15
CA GLU A 106 9.40 5.04 -4.32
C GLU A 106 8.73 5.55 -3.04
N VAL A 107 8.11 4.65 -2.26
CA VAL A 107 7.55 5.01 -0.95
C VAL A 107 8.67 5.31 0.05
N MET A 108 9.74 4.51 0.04
CA MET A 108 10.92 4.77 0.89
C MET A 108 11.58 6.12 0.55
N GLU A 109 11.81 6.41 -0.73
CA GLU A 109 12.37 7.71 -1.17
C GLU A 109 11.45 8.87 -0.76
N ALA A 110 10.14 8.71 -0.90
CA ALA A 110 9.19 9.74 -0.50
C ALA A 110 9.24 10.01 1.01
N LEU A 111 9.39 8.98 1.83
CA LEU A 111 9.52 9.11 3.28
C LEU A 111 10.84 9.79 3.66
N GLU A 112 11.96 9.39 3.06
CA GLU A 112 13.29 9.91 3.40
C GLU A 112 13.56 11.32 2.85
N LEU A 113 13.19 11.59 1.59
CA LEU A 113 13.60 12.81 0.88
C LEU A 113 12.46 13.82 0.67
N ARG A 114 11.20 13.39 0.75
CA ARG A 114 10.04 14.23 0.36
C ARG A 114 9.00 14.41 1.47
N GLY A 115 9.33 14.03 2.70
CA GLY A 115 8.45 14.16 3.86
C GLY A 115 7.14 13.38 3.71
N GLY A 116 7.17 12.22 3.04
CA GLY A 116 6.04 11.31 2.85
C GLY A 116 5.00 11.75 1.81
N LYS A 117 5.26 12.79 1.02
CA LYS A 117 4.28 13.32 0.06
C LYS A 117 4.35 12.57 -1.28
N ILE A 118 3.36 11.74 -1.55
CA ILE A 118 3.18 11.02 -2.82
C ILE A 118 2.01 11.63 -3.60
N ARG A 119 2.18 11.82 -4.90
CA ARG A 119 1.14 12.38 -5.78
C ARG A 119 -0.01 11.37 -5.96
N PRO A 120 -1.27 11.69 -5.64
CA PRO A 120 -2.40 10.74 -5.71
C PRO A 120 -2.61 10.11 -7.08
N ARG A 121 -2.33 10.85 -8.16
CA ARG A 121 -2.39 10.36 -9.55
C ARG A 121 -1.51 9.12 -9.79
N VAL A 122 -0.36 9.03 -9.12
CA VAL A 122 0.59 7.92 -9.28
C VAL A 122 -0.01 6.64 -8.70
N VAL A 123 -0.66 6.75 -7.54
CA VAL A 123 -1.33 5.61 -6.88
C VAL A 123 -2.42 5.04 -7.77
N ILE A 124 -3.30 5.90 -8.32
CA ILE A 124 -4.41 5.47 -9.19
C ILE A 124 -3.88 4.78 -10.44
N VAL A 125 -2.90 5.37 -11.13
CA VAL A 125 -2.34 4.78 -12.36
C VAL A 125 -1.64 3.46 -12.06
N LYS A 126 -0.89 3.36 -10.96
CA LYS A 126 -0.17 2.13 -10.57
C LYS A 126 -1.13 1.01 -10.18
N SER A 127 -2.23 1.32 -9.48
CA SER A 127 -3.30 0.37 -9.20
C SER A 127 -3.97 -0.11 -10.48
N LEU A 128 -4.33 0.78 -11.40
CA LEU A 128 -4.95 0.37 -12.67
C LEU A 128 -4.00 -0.48 -13.52
N ALA A 129 -2.78 -0.01 -13.76
CA ALA A 129 -1.78 -0.71 -14.55
C ALA A 129 -1.47 -2.10 -13.97
N SER A 130 -1.28 -2.21 -12.64
CA SER A 130 -1.03 -3.49 -11.98
C SER A 130 -2.24 -4.42 -12.06
N SER A 131 -3.46 -3.89 -11.88
CA SER A 131 -4.67 -4.70 -11.98
C SER A 131 -4.87 -5.30 -13.37
N VAL A 132 -4.63 -4.53 -14.43
CA VAL A 132 -4.73 -5.01 -15.83
C VAL A 132 -3.65 -6.04 -16.12
N CYS A 133 -2.40 -5.78 -15.70
CA CYS A 133 -1.27 -6.68 -15.93
C CYS A 133 -1.48 -8.04 -15.23
N ILE A 134 -1.87 -8.03 -13.95
CA ILE A 134 -2.15 -9.26 -13.18
C ILE A 134 -3.38 -9.99 -13.77
N ALA A 135 -4.42 -9.25 -14.15
CA ALA A 135 -5.63 -9.83 -14.69
C ALA A 135 -5.45 -10.46 -16.07
N SER A 136 -4.54 -9.92 -16.90
CA SER A 136 -4.27 -10.47 -18.24
C SER A 136 -3.44 -11.77 -18.20
N GLY A 137 -2.62 -11.94 -17.16
CA GLY A 137 -1.72 -13.10 -17.01
C GLY A 137 -0.26 -12.73 -17.20
#